data_AF-A0A0C9Z895-F1
#
_entry.id   AF-A0A0C9Z895-F1
#
_cell.length_a   1.000
_cell.length_b   1.000
_cell.length_c   1.000
_cell.angle_alpha   90.00
_cell.angle_beta   90.00
_cell.angle_gamma   90.00
#
_symmetry.space_group_name_H-M   'P 1'
#
loop_
_entity.id
_entity.type
_entity.pdbx_description
1 polymer ?
#
loop_
_entity_poly.entity_id
_entity_poly.type
_entity_poly.pdbx_seq_one_letter_code
_entity_poly.pdbx_strand_id
1 'polypeptide(L)'
;MNAMMAHYGAPSDFDEFAELVGDNSWRWENFRHYFLKFENYFPSPQFPNVNVSQHGSSGPVSIGYSPYTWKGSEMFINACVNAGIPFNPDFNTSNGTIGANKISRSHCLKYWVTTDFHSDIHRPSRRASVN
;
A
#
# COMPACT_ATOMS: atom_id res chain seq x y z
N MET A 1 -4.73 7.56 19.18
CA MET A 1 -5.87 6.92 18.49
C MET A 1 -5.52 6.86 17.01
N ASN A 2 -5.77 5.75 16.33
CA ASN A 2 -5.52 5.59 14.89
C ASN A 2 -6.84 5.43 14.11
N ALA A 3 -6.78 5.44 12.78
CA ALA A 3 -7.94 5.34 11.90
C ALA A 3 -8.24 3.90 11.43
N MET A 4 -7.56 2.88 11.99
CA MET A 4 -7.65 1.48 11.56
C MET A 4 -7.36 1.27 10.05
N MET A 5 -6.46 2.07 9.48
CA MET A 5 -5.95 1.87 8.12
C MET A 5 -4.67 1.02 8.15
N ALA A 6 -4.68 -0.09 7.42
CA ALA A 6 -3.50 -0.93 7.20
C ALA A 6 -2.93 -0.62 5.81
N HIS A 7 -1.83 0.13 5.79
CA HIS A 7 -1.13 0.53 4.57
C HIS A 7 0.37 0.42 4.81
N TYR A 8 1.07 -0.24 3.89
CA TYR A 8 2.52 -0.31 3.82
C TYR A 8 3.07 0.76 2.86
N GLY A 9 4.37 1.05 2.95
CA GLY A 9 5.03 1.91 1.97
C GLY A 9 5.16 1.24 0.61
N ALA A 10 5.53 2.02 -0.42
CA ALA A 10 5.86 1.44 -1.72
C ALA A 10 7.14 0.60 -1.61
N PRO A 11 7.28 -0.51 -2.35
CA PRO A 11 8.51 -1.30 -2.40
C PRO A 11 9.78 -0.46 -2.64
N SER A 12 9.68 0.56 -3.50
CA SER A 12 10.77 1.49 -3.80
C SER A 12 11.25 2.29 -2.59
N ASP A 13 10.37 2.62 -1.65
CA ASP A 13 10.73 3.35 -0.43
C ASP A 13 11.68 2.50 0.43
N PHE A 14 11.41 1.20 0.53
CA PHE A 14 12.26 0.25 1.27
C PHE A 14 13.62 0.04 0.59
N ASP A 15 13.64 0.01 -0.74
CA ASP A 15 14.88 -0.08 -1.50
C ASP A 15 15.74 1.19 -1.34
N GLU A 16 15.13 2.38 -1.36
CA GLU A 16 15.81 3.64 -1.07
C GLU A 16 16.36 3.66 0.36
N PHE A 17 15.59 3.19 1.35
CA PHE A 17 16.07 3.09 2.74
C PHE A 17 17.29 2.18 2.87
N ALA A 18 17.30 1.04 2.18
CA ALA A 18 18.43 0.14 2.18
C ALA A 18 19.69 0.79 1.60
N GLU A 19 19.54 1.57 0.53
CA GLU A 19 20.65 2.30 -0.09
C GLU A 19 21.19 3.43 0.79
N LEU A 20 20.30 4.18 1.45
CA LEU A 20 20.69 5.28 2.34
C LEU A 20 21.38 4.79 3.62
N VAL A 21 20.92 3.69 4.20
CA VAL A 21 21.48 3.10 5.42
C VAL A 21 22.70 2.21 5.11
N GLY A 22 22.81 1.73 3.87
CA GLY A 22 23.84 0.77 3.46
C GLY A 22 23.60 -0.64 3.99
N ASP A 23 22.35 -0.99 4.31
CA ASP A 23 21.96 -2.31 4.82
C ASP A 23 20.84 -2.91 3.98
N ASN A 24 21.16 -4.00 3.27
CA ASN A 24 20.23 -4.72 2.40
C ASN A 24 19.08 -5.41 3.16
N SER A 25 19.16 -5.55 4.49
CA SER A 25 18.06 -6.11 5.29
C SER A 25 16.77 -5.28 5.17
N TRP A 26 16.90 -3.99 4.84
CA TRP A 26 15.79 -3.06 4.63
C TRP A 26 15.20 -3.12 3.22
N ARG A 27 15.86 -3.75 2.23
CA ARG A 27 15.32 -3.87 0.86
C ARG A 27 13.98 -4.58 0.90
N TRP A 28 13.07 -4.22 0.01
CA TRP A 28 11.70 -4.75 0.03
C TRP A 28 11.67 -6.28 0.03
N GLU A 29 12.47 -6.92 -0.83
CA GLU A 29 12.56 -8.38 -0.95
C GLU A 29 12.92 -9.05 0.38
N ASN A 30 13.78 -8.41 1.17
CA ASN A 30 14.22 -8.90 2.47
C ASN A 30 13.30 -8.46 3.58
N PHE A 31 12.72 -7.26 3.55
CA PHE A 31 11.93 -6.75 4.67
C PHE A 31 10.49 -7.29 4.65
N ARG A 32 9.94 -7.56 3.46
CA ARG A 32 8.55 -7.98 3.27
C ARG A 32 8.15 -9.22 4.06
N HIS A 33 9.07 -10.14 4.32
CA HIS A 33 8.77 -11.33 5.10
C HIS A 33 8.33 -11.00 6.53
N TYR A 34 8.73 -9.85 7.09
CA TYR A 34 8.24 -9.39 8.39
C TYR A 34 6.78 -8.94 8.32
N PHE A 35 6.35 -8.30 7.24
CA PHE A 35 4.93 -7.99 7.02
C PHE A 35 4.10 -9.27 6.95
N LEU A 36 4.58 -10.29 6.22
CA LEU A 36 3.91 -11.59 6.15
C LEU A 36 3.84 -12.32 7.50
N LYS A 37 4.86 -12.17 8.36
CA LYS A 37 4.83 -12.72 9.73
C LYS A 37 3.90 -11.95 10.67
N PHE A 38 3.74 -10.65 10.44
CA PHE A 38 2.92 -9.77 11.25
C PHE A 38 1.42 -9.91 10.94
N GLU A 39 1.10 -10.09 9.66
CA GLU A 39 -0.26 -10.10 9.15
C GLU A 39 -0.96 -11.46 9.29
N ASN A 40 -2.23 -11.40 9.68
CA ASN A 40 -3.22 -12.44 9.49
C ASN A 40 -4.38 -11.88 8.66
N TYR A 41 -4.29 -12.04 7.35
CA TYR A 41 -5.21 -11.49 6.38
C TYR A 41 -6.46 -12.36 6.22
N PHE A 42 -7.62 -11.72 6.29
CA PHE A 42 -8.93 -12.33 6.08
C PHE A 42 -9.48 -11.94 4.69
N PRO A 43 -9.48 -12.87 3.71
CA PRO A 43 -10.03 -12.62 2.39
C PRO A 43 -11.52 -12.30 2.47
N SER A 44 -11.97 -11.34 1.66
CA SER A 44 -13.38 -10.98 1.54
C SER A 44 -13.91 -11.35 0.15
N PRO A 45 -15.04 -12.06 0.05
CA PRO A 45 -15.68 -12.36 -1.24
C PRO A 45 -16.09 -11.10 -2.03
N GLN A 46 -16.27 -9.96 -1.35
CA GLN A 46 -16.58 -8.68 -2.00
C GLN A 46 -15.39 -8.14 -2.80
N PHE A 47 -14.17 -8.64 -2.55
CA PHE A 47 -12.92 -8.13 -3.10
C PHE A 47 -12.04 -9.24 -3.66
N PRO A 48 -12.48 -9.89 -4.75
CA PRO A 48 -11.77 -11.04 -5.33
C PRO A 48 -10.44 -10.67 -6.00
N ASN A 49 -10.23 -9.39 -6.33
CA ASN A 49 -9.05 -8.91 -7.05
C ASN A 49 -7.81 -8.72 -6.16
N VAL A 50 -7.91 -9.03 -4.87
CA VAL A 50 -6.77 -9.00 -3.94
C VAL A 50 -5.96 -10.28 -4.07
N ASN A 51 -4.65 -10.14 -4.26
CA ASN A 51 -3.76 -11.28 -4.39
C ASN A 51 -3.38 -11.84 -3.01
N VAL A 52 -4.20 -12.75 -2.48
CA VAL A 52 -4.01 -13.37 -1.16
C VAL A 52 -2.65 -14.08 -1.00
N SER A 53 -2.02 -14.54 -2.09
CA SER A 53 -0.67 -15.14 -2.03
C SER A 53 0.41 -14.17 -1.55
N GLN A 54 0.11 -12.86 -1.58
CA GLN A 54 0.99 -11.82 -1.14
C GLN A 54 0.74 -11.33 0.29
N HIS A 55 -0.09 -12.01 1.06
CA HIS A 55 -0.43 -11.65 2.44
C HIS A 55 -0.05 -12.73 3.45
N GLY A 56 0.19 -12.31 4.69
CA GLY A 56 0.34 -13.22 5.82
C GLY A 56 -1.00 -13.79 6.26
N SER A 57 -1.05 -15.05 6.72
CA SER A 57 -2.30 -15.69 7.18
C SER A 57 -2.20 -16.30 8.57
N SER A 58 -1.13 -15.98 9.31
CA SER A 58 -0.83 -16.61 10.60
C SER A 58 -0.23 -15.65 11.62
N GLY A 59 -0.13 -14.37 11.28
CA GLY A 59 0.42 -13.35 12.16
C GLY A 59 -0.51 -12.99 13.34
N PRO A 60 0.00 -12.23 14.30
CA PRO A 60 -0.79 -11.79 15.45
C PRO A 60 -1.84 -10.72 15.13
N VAL A 61 -1.70 -9.99 14.01
CA VAL A 61 -2.58 -8.86 13.68
C VAL A 61 -3.54 -9.22 12.57
N SER A 62 -4.83 -9.23 12.91
CA SER A 62 -5.91 -9.42 11.95
C SER A 62 -6.04 -8.22 11.02
N ILE A 63 -5.86 -8.45 9.72
CA ILE A 63 -6.03 -7.46 8.66
C ILE A 63 -7.11 -7.97 7.71
N GLY A 64 -7.93 -7.05 7.20
CA GLY A 64 -8.99 -7.41 6.27
C GLY A 64 -9.86 -6.21 5.97
N TYR A 65 -10.80 -6.42 5.04
CA TYR A 65 -11.76 -5.38 4.70
C TYR A 65 -12.94 -5.37 5.66
N SER A 66 -13.41 -4.17 5.98
CA SER A 66 -14.69 -3.98 6.66
C SER A 66 -15.82 -4.62 5.84
N PRO A 67 -16.78 -5.32 6.47
CA PRO A 67 -17.96 -5.83 5.77
C PRO A 67 -18.87 -4.71 5.26
N TYR A 68 -18.73 -3.49 5.82
CA TYR A 68 -19.39 -2.29 5.36
C TYR A 68 -18.43 -1.44 4.54
N THR A 69 -18.76 -1.26 3.26
CA THR A 69 -18.08 -0.32 2.35
C THR A 69 -19.08 0.75 1.93
N TRP A 70 -18.65 2.02 1.95
CA TRP A 70 -19.52 3.12 1.55
C TRP A 70 -19.75 3.10 0.04
N LYS A 71 -21.00 3.25 -0.41
CA LYS A 71 -21.36 3.23 -1.84
C LYS A 71 -20.60 4.26 -2.68
N GLY A 72 -20.26 5.41 -2.10
CA GLY A 72 -19.47 6.44 -2.80
C GLY A 72 -18.03 6.04 -3.09
N SER A 73 -17.53 4.93 -2.51
CA SER A 73 -16.20 4.40 -2.83
C SER A 73 -16.09 3.97 -4.30
N GLU A 74 -17.14 3.36 -4.85
CA GLU A 74 -17.16 2.95 -6.26
C GLU A 74 -17.19 4.17 -7.17
N MET A 75 -18.01 5.18 -6.82
CA MET A 75 -18.06 6.45 -7.55
C MET A 75 -16.69 7.15 -7.56
N PHE A 76 -15.98 7.12 -6.43
CA PHE A 76 -14.63 7.68 -6.32
C PHE A 76 -13.64 6.95 -7.22
N ILE A 77 -13.60 5.61 -7.16
CA ILE A 77 -12.73 4.80 -8.02
C ILE A 77 -13.02 5.08 -9.50
N ASN A 78 -14.30 5.08 -9.90
CA ASN A 78 -14.70 5.35 -11.28
C ASN A 78 -14.28 6.76 -11.73
N ALA A 79 -14.40 7.77 -10.85
CA ALA A 79 -13.92 9.12 -11.16
C ALA A 79 -12.40 9.17 -11.35
N CYS A 80 -11.63 8.46 -10.51
CA CYS A 80 -10.18 8.35 -10.66
C CYS A 80 -9.79 7.67 -11.98
N VAL A 81 -10.43 6.55 -12.32
CA VAL A 81 -10.20 5.85 -13.59
C VAL A 81 -10.52 6.74 -14.79
N ASN A 82 -11.63 7.48 -14.74
CA ASN A 82 -11.99 8.45 -15.79
C ASN A 82 -11.00 9.62 -15.88
N ALA A 83 -10.31 9.95 -14.80
CA ALA A 83 -9.22 10.93 -14.78
C ALA A 83 -7.85 10.35 -15.18
N GLY A 84 -7.79 9.07 -15.57
CA GLY A 84 -6.57 8.39 -16.00
C GLY A 84 -5.75 7.77 -14.85
N ILE A 85 -6.26 7.75 -13.62
CA ILE A 85 -5.62 7.09 -12.48
C ILE A 85 -6.08 5.63 -12.45
N PRO A 86 -5.18 4.64 -12.64
CA PRO A 86 -5.57 3.24 -12.71
C PRO A 86 -6.14 2.75 -11.36
N PHE A 87 -7.09 1.83 -11.42
CA PHE A 87 -7.55 1.13 -10.23
C PHE A 87 -6.47 0.15 -9.75
N ASN A 88 -6.13 0.23 -8.47
CA ASN A 88 -5.25 -0.71 -7.80
C ASN A 88 -6.07 -1.46 -6.73
N PRO A 89 -6.24 -2.79 -6.86
CA PRO A 89 -7.05 -3.55 -5.90
C PRO A 89 -6.38 -3.69 -4.52
N ASP A 90 -5.06 -3.56 -4.44
CA ASP A 90 -4.31 -3.75 -3.19
C ASP A 90 -2.95 -3.01 -3.18
N PHE A 91 -2.84 -2.00 -2.33
CA PHE A 91 -1.62 -1.20 -2.17
C PHE A 91 -0.49 -1.91 -1.42
N ASN A 92 -0.81 -2.97 -0.67
CA ASN A 92 0.11 -3.66 0.22
C ASN A 92 0.87 -4.80 -0.49
N THR A 93 0.87 -4.77 -1.83
CA THR A 93 1.45 -5.79 -2.71
C THR A 93 2.75 -5.33 -3.33
N SER A 94 3.45 -6.22 -4.04
CA SER A 94 4.64 -5.84 -4.81
C SER A 94 4.37 -4.84 -5.93
N ASN A 95 3.10 -4.64 -6.32
CA ASN A 95 2.72 -3.63 -7.31
C ASN A 95 2.78 -2.20 -6.74
N GLY A 96 2.92 -2.07 -5.41
CA GLY A 96 3.03 -0.80 -4.72
C GLY A 96 1.71 -0.03 -4.62
N THR A 97 1.86 1.26 -4.32
CA THR A 97 0.78 2.15 -3.87
C THR A 97 0.14 2.96 -5.00
N ILE A 98 0.68 2.87 -6.22
CA ILE A 98 0.23 3.68 -7.36
C ILE A 98 -1.20 3.29 -7.75
N GLY A 99 -2.05 4.31 -7.94
CA GLY A 99 -3.42 4.17 -8.42
C GLY A 99 -4.46 4.58 -7.39
N ALA A 100 -5.71 4.20 -7.66
CA ALA A 100 -6.85 4.47 -6.81
C ALA A 100 -7.40 3.16 -6.22
N ASN A 101 -7.72 3.18 -4.92
CA ASN A 101 -8.35 2.08 -4.22
C ASN A 101 -9.51 2.62 -3.36
N LYS A 102 -10.22 1.70 -2.71
CA LYS A 102 -11.49 1.92 -2.01
C LYS A 102 -11.34 2.79 -0.76
N ILE A 103 -12.43 3.48 -0.43
CA ILE A 103 -12.56 4.32 0.76
C ILE A 103 -13.40 3.55 1.79
N SER A 104 -12.76 3.11 2.87
CA SER A 104 -13.47 2.55 4.02
C SER A 104 -13.97 3.67 4.93
N ARG A 105 -15.25 3.61 5.35
CA ARG A 105 -15.76 4.43 6.45
C ARG A 105 -15.95 3.55 7.68
N SER A 106 -15.18 3.78 8.73
CA SER A 106 -15.55 3.34 10.07
C SER A 106 -16.63 4.27 10.62
N HIS A 107 -17.65 3.72 11.29
CA HIS A 107 -18.84 4.45 11.78
C HIS A 107 -18.56 5.46 12.92
N CYS A 108 -17.33 5.94 13.09
CA CYS A 108 -17.01 7.07 13.96
C CYS A 108 -15.84 7.86 13.37
N LEU A 109 -16.18 8.98 12.71
CA LEU A 109 -15.37 10.16 12.38
C LEU A 109 -14.11 10.02 11.47
N LYS A 110 -14.24 10.74 10.33
CA LYS A 110 -13.26 11.39 9.44
C LYS A 110 -12.61 10.59 8.28
N TYR A 111 -12.82 11.16 7.09
CA TYR A 111 -12.40 10.81 5.72
C TYR A 111 -10.90 10.83 5.50
N TRP A 112 -10.36 9.97 4.63
CA TRP A 112 -9.10 10.20 3.88
C TRP A 112 -9.08 9.45 2.53
N VAL A 113 -8.37 10.07 1.57
CA VAL A 113 -8.04 9.58 0.22
C VAL A 113 -6.54 9.30 0.21
N THR A 114 -6.11 8.13 -0.25
CA THR A 114 -4.73 7.91 -0.69
C THR A 114 -4.74 7.77 -2.21
N THR A 115 -4.60 8.89 -2.91
CA THR A 115 -4.08 8.87 -4.29
C THR A 115 -2.58 9.07 -4.16
N ASP A 116 -1.82 8.01 -4.33
CA ASP A 116 -0.37 8.14 -4.42
C ASP A 116 0.01 8.34 -5.90
N PHE A 117 0.50 9.53 -6.21
CA PHE A 117 1.12 9.85 -7.49
C PHE A 117 2.63 9.81 -7.26
N HIS A 118 3.22 8.61 -7.27
CA HIS A 118 4.66 8.51 -7.31
C HIS A 118 5.11 8.87 -8.74
N SER A 119 5.39 10.15 -8.98
CA SER A 119 6.19 10.54 -10.13
C SER A 119 7.62 10.11 -9.85
N ASP A 120 8.20 9.26 -10.68
CA ASP A 120 9.64 8.97 -10.69
C ASP A 120 10.44 10.27 -10.80
N ILE A 121 10.78 10.88 -9.65
CA ILE A 121 11.75 11.97 -9.60
C ILE A 121 13.11 11.31 -9.73
N HIS A 122 13.52 11.11 -10.97
CA HIS A 122 14.90 10.84 -11.32
C HIS A 122 15.74 12.05 -10.88
N ARG A 123 16.23 12.02 -9.63
CA ARG A 123 17.13 13.05 -9.10
C ARG A 123 18.54 12.74 -9.64
N PRO A 124 19.12 13.57 -10.51
CA PRO A 124 20.45 13.30 -11.04
C PRO A 124 21.47 13.28 -9.90
N SER A 125 22.28 12.22 -9.85
CA SER A 125 23.31 12.00 -8.85
C SER A 125 24.33 13.14 -8.87
N ARG A 126 24.45 13.87 -7.75
CA ARG A 126 25.61 14.74 -7.54
C ARG A 126 26.80 13.84 -7.20
N ARG A 127 27.66 13.58 -8.21
CA ARG A 127 29.05 13.17 -7.98
C ARG A 127 29.74 14.26 -7.17
N ALA A 128 30.07 13.98 -5.92
CA ALA A 128 31.13 14.70 -5.23
C ALA A 128 32.46 14.10 -5.68
N SER A 129 33.15 14.77 -6.60
CA SER A 129 34.56 14.54 -6.87
C SER A 129 35.37 15.05 -5.68
N VAL A 130 36.06 14.15 -5.00
CA VAL A 130 37.12 14.48 -4.04
C VAL A 130 38.39 14.73 -4.85
N ASN A 131 38.91 15.96 -4.79
CA ASN A 131 40.30 16.33 -5.06
C ASN A 131 40.77 17.16 -3.87
#